data_AF-Q0D8F5-F1
#
_entry.id   AF-Q0D8F5-F1
#
_cell.length_a   1.000
_cell.length_b   1.000
_cell.length_c   1.000
_cell.angle_alpha   90.00
_cell.angle_beta   90.00
_cell.angle_gamma   90.00
#
_symmetry.space_group_name_H-M   'P 1'
#
loop_
_entity.id
_entity.type
_entity.pdbx_description
1 polymer ?
#
loop_
_entity_poly.entity_id
_entity_poly.type
_entity_poly.pdbx_seq_one_letter_code
_entity_poly.pdbx_strand_id
1 'polypeptide(L)'
;SKAFTYDEVVEKVAQKLGVDDPTKIRLTSHNCYSQQPKPQPIKYRGVERLLDMLIHYNQTSDILYYEVLDIPLPELQALKTLKVTYHHGTKDEVSVHSIRLPKNSTVGDVLNDIKSKVYFCTPYLWCVFHILQLFYLLVLQSLTYALCVPSAITKPG
;
A
#
# COMPACT_ATOMS: atom_id res chain seq x y z
N SER A 1 28.67 14.03 -2.40
CA SER A 1 28.88 14.21 -3.85
C SER A 1 27.54 14.11 -4.55
N LYS A 2 27.29 14.90 -5.60
CA LYS A 2 26.09 14.76 -6.46
C LYS A 2 26.10 13.48 -7.30
N ALA A 3 27.24 12.80 -7.38
CA ALA A 3 27.42 11.54 -8.10
C ALA A 3 27.10 10.30 -7.26
N PHE A 4 26.66 10.45 -6.00
CA PHE A 4 26.31 9.30 -5.17
C PHE A 4 25.18 8.49 -5.80
N THR A 5 25.32 7.17 -5.75
CA THR A 5 24.31 6.21 -6.17
C THR A 5 23.14 6.15 -5.18
N TYR A 6 22.05 5.50 -5.58
CA TYR A 6 20.92 5.23 -4.68
C TYR A 6 21.37 4.57 -3.37
N ASP A 7 22.20 3.52 -3.47
CA ASP A 7 22.64 2.73 -2.31
C ASP A 7 23.52 3.57 -1.37
N GLU A 8 24.46 4.35 -1.92
CA GLU A 8 25.32 5.24 -1.11
C GLU A 8 24.52 6.34 -0.40
N VAL A 9 23.44 6.83 -1.01
CA VAL A 9 22.55 7.82 -0.38
C VAL A 9 21.80 7.18 0.79
N VAL A 10 21.13 6.04 0.58
CA VAL A 10 20.37 5.39 1.66
C VAL A 10 21.27 4.90 2.78
N GLU A 11 22.50 4.44 2.50
CA GLU A 11 23.47 4.05 3.51
C GLU A 11 23.85 5.21 4.43
N LYS A 12 24.12 6.39 3.85
CA LYS A 12 24.41 7.61 4.63
C LYS A 12 23.21 8.08 5.44
N VAL A 13 22.00 7.97 4.89
CA VAL A 13 20.77 8.31 5.63
C VAL A 13 20.56 7.32 6.78
N ALA A 14 20.75 6.01 6.56
CA ALA A 14 20.65 4.97 7.59
C ALA A 14 21.63 5.20 8.74
N GLN A 15 22.90 5.48 8.43
CA GLN A 15 23.92 5.81 9.43
C GLN A 15 23.51 7.02 10.28
N LYS A 16 22.88 8.04 9.66
CA LYS A 16 22.45 9.24 10.37
C LYS A 16 21.22 9.01 11.25
N LEU A 17 20.35 8.08 10.87
CA LEU A 17 19.13 7.72 11.59
C LEU A 17 19.32 6.59 12.60
N GLY A 18 20.45 5.88 12.57
CA GLY A 18 20.65 4.67 13.36
C GLY A 18 19.76 3.51 12.90
N VAL A 19 19.47 3.42 11.60
CA VAL A 19 18.71 2.31 11.01
C VAL A 19 19.69 1.23 10.58
N ASP A 20 19.50 0.00 11.07
CA ASP A 20 20.41 -1.13 10.80
C ASP A 20 20.43 -1.56 9.33
N ASP A 21 19.28 -1.47 8.67
CA ASP A 21 19.09 -1.92 7.29
C ASP A 21 18.75 -0.73 6.37
N PRO A 22 19.71 -0.25 5.55
CA PRO A 22 19.49 0.85 4.62
C PRO A 22 18.38 0.59 3.59
N THR A 23 18.09 -0.68 3.28
CA THR A 23 17.06 -1.02 2.29
C THR A 23 15.64 -0.72 2.80
N LYS A 24 15.47 -0.49 4.11
CA LYS A 24 14.20 -0.03 4.69
C LYS A 24 13.97 1.47 4.49
N ILE A 25 14.91 2.22 3.93
CA ILE A 25 14.72 3.65 3.68
C ILE A 25 14.07 3.85 2.32
N ARG A 26 12.94 4.55 2.31
CA ARG A 26 12.28 5.00 1.08
C ARG A 26 12.48 6.50 0.92
N LEU A 27 12.94 6.90 -0.26
CA LEU A 27 13.25 8.29 -0.60
C LEU A 27 12.17 8.89 -1.49
N THR A 28 11.87 10.17 -1.31
CA THR A 28 10.91 10.94 -2.13
C THR A 28 11.49 12.30 -2.49
N SER A 29 11.55 12.61 -3.78
CA SER A 29 12.03 13.92 -4.25
C SER A 29 11.10 15.06 -3.85
N HIS A 30 11.65 16.26 -3.76
CA HIS A 30 10.89 17.48 -3.55
C HIS A 30 10.16 17.96 -4.81
N ASN A 31 8.94 18.47 -4.63
CA ASN A 31 8.17 19.14 -5.66
C ASN A 31 8.33 20.66 -5.51
N CYS A 32 9.06 21.29 -6.45
CA CYS A 32 9.34 22.72 -6.42
C CYS A 32 8.09 23.62 -6.54
N TYR A 33 6.98 23.13 -7.09
CA TYR A 33 5.75 23.91 -7.21
C TYR A 33 4.94 23.91 -5.92
N SER A 34 4.73 22.74 -5.32
CA SER A 34 3.90 22.60 -4.12
C SER A 34 4.68 22.74 -2.81
N GLN A 35 6.01 22.79 -2.88
CA GLN A 35 6.90 22.80 -1.72
C GLN A 35 6.67 21.59 -0.78
N GLN A 36 6.28 20.46 -1.36
CA GLN A 36 5.94 19.21 -0.67
C GLN A 36 6.66 18.03 -1.31
N PRO A 37 6.70 16.85 -0.66
CA PRO A 37 7.17 15.63 -1.30
C PRO A 37 6.36 15.33 -2.57
N LYS A 38 7.01 14.79 -3.60
CA LYS A 38 6.28 14.28 -4.77
C LYS A 38 5.29 13.18 -4.35
N PRO A 39 4.13 13.06 -5.00
CA PRO A 39 3.14 12.03 -4.67
C PRO A 39 3.67 10.59 -4.79
N GLN A 40 4.68 10.40 -5.64
CA GLN A 40 5.28 9.09 -5.89
C GLN A 40 6.71 9.07 -5.36
N PRO A 41 7.04 8.13 -4.45
CA PRO A 41 8.40 7.94 -3.99
C PRO A 41 9.30 7.41 -5.11
N ILE A 42 10.60 7.60 -4.96
CA ILE A 42 11.62 7.06 -5.85
C ILE A 42 11.62 5.53 -5.71
N LYS A 43 11.58 4.81 -6.84
CA LYS A 43 11.63 3.34 -6.81
C LYS A 43 13.01 2.86 -6.35
N TYR A 44 13.10 1.62 -5.85
CA TYR A 44 14.39 1.04 -5.48
C TYR A 44 15.35 1.07 -6.67
N ARG A 45 16.46 1.80 -6.53
CA ARG A 45 17.43 2.06 -7.62
C ARG A 45 16.78 2.58 -8.92
N GLY A 46 15.66 3.29 -8.81
CA GLY A 46 14.92 3.81 -9.96
C GLY A 46 15.56 5.03 -10.62
N VAL A 47 16.60 5.58 -9.99
CA VAL A 47 17.43 6.68 -10.46
C VAL A 47 18.87 6.37 -10.15
N GLU A 48 19.79 6.78 -11.03
CA GLU A 48 21.19 6.41 -10.92
C GLU A 48 21.94 7.26 -9.90
N ARG A 49 21.72 8.58 -9.91
CA ARG A 49 22.52 9.53 -9.12
C ARG A 49 21.67 10.39 -8.21
N LEU A 50 22.28 10.86 -7.13
CA LEU A 50 21.69 11.83 -6.21
C LEU A 50 21.22 13.08 -6.95
N LEU A 51 21.96 13.54 -7.97
CA LEU A 51 21.54 14.66 -8.81
C LEU A 51 20.14 14.43 -9.42
N ASP A 52 19.87 13.21 -9.90
CA ASP A 52 18.59 12.87 -10.53
C ASP A 52 17.45 12.79 -9.51
N MET A 53 17.76 12.43 -8.25
CA MET A 53 16.80 12.46 -7.14
C MET A 53 16.38 13.89 -6.78
N LEU A 54 17.26 14.85 -7.02
CA LEU A 54 17.13 16.25 -6.63
C LEU A 54 16.53 17.14 -7.74
N ILE A 55 16.44 16.64 -8.98
CA ILE A 55 15.90 17.39 -10.12
C ILE A 55 14.39 17.15 -10.26
N HIS A 56 13.63 18.24 -10.34
CA HIS A 56 12.24 18.24 -10.73
C HIS A 56 11.99 19.36 -11.74
N TYR A 57 11.48 19.05 -12.94
CA TYR A 57 11.24 20.01 -14.02
C TYR A 57 12.43 20.94 -14.30
N ASN A 58 13.63 20.35 -14.47
CA ASN A 58 14.90 21.06 -14.66
C ASN A 58 15.30 22.04 -13.53
N GLN A 59 14.58 22.07 -12.41
CA GLN A 59 15.00 22.76 -11.21
C GLN A 59 15.65 21.76 -10.26
N THR A 60 16.84 22.12 -9.78
CA THR A 60 17.54 21.32 -8.77
C THR A 60 17.15 21.82 -7.39
N SER A 61 16.65 20.93 -6.54
CA SER A 61 16.45 21.17 -5.12
C SER A 61 17.61 20.56 -4.32
N ASP A 62 17.78 20.98 -3.07
CA ASP A 62 18.65 20.35 -2.08
C ASP A 62 17.85 19.51 -1.06
N ILE A 63 16.54 19.35 -1.28
CA ILE A 63 15.63 18.67 -0.37
C ILE A 63 15.31 17.25 -0.89
N LEU A 64 15.46 16.28 0.01
CA LEU A 64 15.04 14.90 -0.19
C LEU A 64 14.30 14.42 1.05
N TYR A 65 13.10 13.88 0.88
CA TYR A 65 12.31 13.33 1.98
C TYR A 65 12.62 11.84 2.12
N TYR A 66 12.52 11.33 3.35
CA TYR A 66 12.72 9.92 3.65
C TYR A 66 11.62 9.40 4.58
N GLU A 67 11.45 8.10 4.58
CA GLU A 67 10.69 7.36 5.58
C GLU A 67 11.36 6.01 5.83
N VAL A 68 11.23 5.50 7.05
CA VAL A 68 11.72 4.18 7.45
C VAL A 68 10.57 3.19 7.36
N LEU A 69 10.74 2.18 6.53
CA LEU A 69 9.79 1.11 6.31
C LEU A 69 9.98 0.00 7.35
N ASP A 70 8.93 -0.79 7.53
CA ASP A 70 8.96 -2.00 8.37
C ASP A 70 9.60 -3.21 7.67
N ILE A 71 9.57 -3.23 6.33
CA ILE A 71 10.21 -4.25 5.48
C ILE A 71 11.12 -3.58 4.42
N PRO A 72 12.12 -4.29 3.88
CA PRO A 72 12.95 -3.79 2.78
C PRO A 72 12.13 -3.25 1.60
N LEU A 73 12.52 -2.11 1.04
CA LEU A 73 11.87 -1.50 -0.12
C LEU A 73 11.76 -2.44 -1.33
N PRO A 74 12.79 -3.24 -1.70
CA PRO A 74 12.68 -4.19 -2.81
C PRO A 74 11.54 -5.20 -2.59
N GLU A 75 11.41 -5.71 -1.36
CA GLU A 75 10.33 -6.63 -0.98
C GLU A 75 8.98 -5.92 -1.02
N LEU A 76 8.89 -4.71 -0.46
CA LEU A 76 7.68 -3.91 -0.50
C LEU A 76 7.19 -3.66 -1.93
N GLN A 77 8.09 -3.42 -2.88
CA GLN A 77 7.78 -3.20 -4.30
C GLN A 77 7.40 -4.48 -5.07
N ALA A 78 7.75 -5.64 -4.53
CA ALA A 78 7.29 -6.93 -5.03
C ALA A 78 5.84 -7.23 -4.61
N LEU A 79 5.30 -6.52 -3.61
CA LEU A 79 3.94 -6.68 -3.11
C LEU A 79 2.94 -5.73 -3.80
N LYS A 80 1.68 -6.13 -3.83
CA LYS A 80 0.51 -5.26 -4.05
C LYS A 80 -0.05 -4.84 -2.70
N THR A 81 -0.39 -3.56 -2.58
CA THR A 81 -1.10 -3.03 -1.41
C THR A 81 -2.58 -2.90 -1.74
N LEU A 82 -3.43 -3.60 -1.02
CA LEU A 82 -4.87 -3.48 -1.05
C LEU A 82 -5.31 -2.62 0.14
N LYS A 83 -6.01 -1.53 -0.13
CA LYS A 83 -6.68 -0.73 0.90
C LYS A 83 -8.09 -1.26 1.06
N VAL A 84 -8.39 -1.79 2.23
CA VAL A 84 -9.72 -2.26 2.61
C VAL A 84 -10.34 -1.20 3.50
N THR A 85 -11.44 -0.62 3.04
CA THR A 85 -12.20 0.37 3.79
C THR A 85 -13.35 -0.35 4.50
N TYR A 86 -13.36 -0.28 5.83
CA TYR A 86 -14.44 -0.80 6.67
C TYR A 86 -15.31 0.36 7.14
N HIS A 87 -16.60 0.30 6.80
CA HIS A 87 -17.60 1.24 7.27
C HIS A 87 -18.32 0.65 8.48
N HIS A 88 -18.20 1.33 9.62
CA HIS A 88 -18.94 0.95 10.81
C HIS A 88 -20.38 1.46 10.70
N GLY A 89 -21.34 0.53 10.54
CA GLY A 89 -22.74 0.83 10.21
C GLY A 89 -23.51 1.70 11.21
N THR A 90 -22.98 1.95 12.40
CA THR A 90 -23.65 2.72 13.46
C THR A 90 -22.96 4.03 13.85
N LYS A 91 -21.72 4.26 13.39
CA LYS A 91 -20.91 5.41 13.84
C LYS A 91 -20.39 6.31 12.73
N ASP A 92 -20.74 6.02 11.47
CA ASP A 92 -20.21 6.71 10.29
C ASP A 92 -18.66 6.77 10.27
N GLU A 93 -18.03 5.84 11.00
CA GLU A 93 -16.60 5.78 11.21
C GLU A 93 -16.01 4.85 10.15
N VAL A 94 -15.08 5.41 9.37
CA VAL A 94 -14.45 4.72 8.26
C VAL A 94 -13.02 4.38 8.65
N SER A 95 -12.74 3.09 8.83
CA SER A 95 -11.38 2.60 9.10
C SER A 95 -10.78 2.04 7.82
N VAL A 96 -9.56 2.46 7.48
CA VAL A 96 -8.84 1.99 6.30
C VAL A 96 -7.70 1.09 6.74
N HIS A 97 -7.77 -0.18 6.37
CA HIS A 97 -6.72 -1.16 6.61
C HIS A 97 -5.93 -1.44 5.33
N SER A 98 -4.60 -1.36 5.42
CA SER A 98 -3.72 -1.69 4.30
C SER A 98 -3.19 -3.11 4.42
N ILE A 99 -3.45 -3.92 3.42
CA ILE A 99 -3.01 -5.31 3.31
C ILE A 99 -1.97 -5.40 2.20
N ARG A 100 -0.81 -6.01 2.48
CA ARG A 100 0.25 -6.19 1.49
C ARG A 100 0.37 -7.67 1.17
N LEU A 101 0.23 -8.01 -0.11
CA LEU A 101 0.20 -9.39 -0.60
C LEU A 101 1.03 -9.53 -1.87
N PRO A 102 1.55 -10.73 -2.18
CA PRO A 102 2.19 -11.01 -3.47
C PRO A 102 1.34 -10.61 -4.68
N LYS A 103 1.99 -10.29 -5.80
CA LYS A 103 1.30 -9.82 -7.02
C LYS A 103 0.35 -10.86 -7.65
N ASN A 104 0.60 -12.14 -7.39
CA ASN A 104 -0.19 -13.29 -7.85
C ASN A 104 -1.27 -13.72 -6.83
N SER A 105 -1.48 -12.98 -5.74
CA SER A 105 -2.47 -13.33 -4.73
C SER A 105 -3.89 -13.32 -5.27
N THR A 106 -4.65 -14.29 -4.79
CA THR A 106 -6.08 -14.49 -5.07
C THR A 106 -6.93 -13.82 -4.00
N VAL A 107 -8.25 -13.75 -4.23
CA VAL A 107 -9.21 -13.30 -3.21
C VAL A 107 -9.15 -14.18 -1.95
N GLY A 108 -8.86 -15.48 -2.10
CA GLY A 108 -8.69 -16.39 -0.97
C GLY A 108 -7.53 -16.00 -0.04
N ASP A 109 -6.42 -15.55 -0.62
CA ASP A 109 -5.23 -15.10 0.13
C ASP A 109 -5.52 -13.82 0.92
N VAL A 110 -6.29 -12.90 0.33
CA VAL A 110 -6.76 -11.69 1.02
C VAL A 110 -7.60 -12.06 2.25
N LEU A 111 -8.54 -13.00 2.08
CA LEU A 111 -9.41 -13.43 3.17
C LEU A 111 -8.63 -14.12 4.29
N ASN A 112 -7.62 -14.92 3.95
CA ASN A 112 -6.79 -15.58 4.94
C ASN A 112 -5.90 -14.60 5.71
N ASP A 113 -5.35 -13.57 5.06
CA ASP A 113 -4.57 -12.51 5.73
C ASP A 113 -5.44 -11.65 6.66
N ILE A 114 -6.66 -11.32 6.24
CA ILE A 114 -7.63 -10.62 7.11
C ILE A 114 -7.96 -11.50 8.32
N LYS A 115 -8.28 -12.78 8.08
CA LYS A 115 -8.60 -13.74 9.13
C LYS A 115 -7.45 -13.85 10.14
N SER A 116 -6.23 -14.07 9.69
CA SER A 116 -5.07 -14.22 10.59
C SER A 116 -4.85 -12.97 11.45
N LYS A 117 -4.99 -11.77 10.88
CA LYS A 117 -4.91 -10.50 11.64
C LYS A 117 -6.04 -10.33 12.65
N VAL A 118 -7.24 -10.82 12.35
CA VAL A 118 -8.36 -10.83 13.30
C VAL A 118 -8.12 -11.82 14.44
N TYR A 119 -7.54 -13.00 14.17
CA TYR A 119 -7.21 -14.01 15.19
C TYR A 119 -6.12 -13.55 16.17
N PHE A 120 -5.14 -12.77 15.72
CA PHE A 120 -4.14 -12.17 16.60
C PHE A 120 -4.68 -10.98 17.41
N CYS A 121 -5.82 -10.40 17.02
CA CYS A 121 -6.31 -9.15 17.60
C CYS A 121 -7.08 -9.32 18.91
N THR A 122 -7.56 -10.50 19.34
CA THR A 122 -8.14 -10.66 20.70
C THR A 122 -8.39 -12.13 21.13
N PRO A 123 -8.37 -12.43 22.45
CA PRO A 123 -8.92 -13.67 23.02
C PRO A 123 -10.46 -13.62 23.20
N TYR A 124 -11.20 -12.85 22.41
CA TYR A 124 -12.64 -12.65 22.60
C TYR A 124 -13.43 -12.87 21.31
N LEU A 125 -14.15 -14.00 21.27
CA LEU A 125 -15.02 -14.56 20.22
C LEU A 125 -16.04 -13.61 19.56
N TRP A 126 -16.17 -12.36 20.03
CA TRP A 126 -17.27 -11.46 19.69
C TRP A 126 -17.05 -10.69 18.37
N CYS A 127 -15.81 -10.33 18.02
CA CYS A 127 -15.50 -9.67 16.73
C CYS A 127 -15.68 -10.59 15.51
N VAL A 128 -15.43 -11.89 15.68
CA VAL A 128 -15.52 -12.88 14.58
C VAL A 128 -16.96 -13.08 14.15
N PHE A 129 -17.92 -13.10 15.08
CA PHE A 129 -19.35 -13.24 14.76
C PHE A 129 -19.86 -12.09 13.90
N HIS A 130 -19.44 -10.85 14.19
CA HIS A 130 -19.90 -9.69 13.45
C HIS A 130 -19.31 -9.63 12.02
N ILE A 131 -18.04 -10.00 11.85
CA ILE A 131 -17.40 -10.04 10.53
C ILE A 131 -17.96 -11.18 9.67
N LEU A 132 -18.19 -12.37 10.24
CA LEU A 132 -18.80 -13.49 9.51
C LEU A 132 -20.23 -13.17 9.04
N GLN A 133 -21.02 -12.53 9.90
CA GLN A 133 -22.41 -12.20 9.61
C GLN A 133 -22.52 -11.14 8.51
N LEU A 134 -21.60 -10.17 8.48
CA LEU A 134 -21.52 -9.16 7.41
C LEU A 134 -21.02 -9.75 6.08
N PHE A 135 -20.08 -10.70 6.12
CA PHE A 135 -19.58 -11.36 4.92
C PHE A 135 -20.65 -12.25 4.26
N TYR A 136 -21.43 -12.97 5.07
CA TYR A 136 -22.57 -13.77 4.59
C TYR A 136 -23.64 -12.89 3.95
N LEU A 137 -23.94 -11.72 4.54
CA LEU A 137 -24.88 -10.76 3.98
C LEU A 137 -24.43 -10.19 2.63
N LEU A 138 -23.13 -9.88 2.50
CA LEU A 138 -22.54 -9.33 1.28
C LEU A 138 -22.54 -10.36 0.13
N VAL A 139 -22.24 -11.63 0.44
CA VAL A 139 -22.28 -12.73 -0.54
C VAL A 139 -23.73 -13.04 -0.95
N LEU A 140 -24.69 -13.03 -0.01
CA LEU A 140 -26.11 -13.19 -0.33
C LEU A 140 -26.62 -12.06 -1.23
N GLN A 141 -26.30 -10.80 -0.92
CA GLN A 141 -26.71 -9.67 -1.76
C GLN A 141 -26.13 -9.80 -3.18
N SER A 142 -24.84 -10.08 -3.32
CA SER A 142 -24.21 -10.24 -4.64
C SER A 142 -24.76 -11.44 -5.43
N LEU A 143 -25.11 -12.55 -4.78
CA LEU A 143 -25.81 -13.68 -5.41
C LEU A 143 -27.26 -13.33 -5.80
N THR A 144 -27.94 -12.53 -5.00
CA THR A 144 -29.31 -12.07 -5.29
C THR A 144 -29.33 -11.13 -6.50
N TYR A 145 -28.36 -10.21 -6.59
CA TYR A 145 -28.16 -9.36 -7.76
C TYR A 145 -27.80 -10.19 -9.01
N ALA A 146 -26.95 -11.21 -8.89
CA ALA A 146 -26.59 -12.08 -10.02
C ALA A 146 -27.77 -12.94 -10.53
N LEU A 147 -28.68 -13.36 -9.65
CA LEU A 147 -29.90 -14.10 -10.03
C LEU A 147 -31.02 -13.18 -10.57
N CYS A 148 -30.96 -11.88 -10.30
CA CYS A 148 -31.99 -10.91 -10.69
C CYS A 148 -31.65 -10.12 -11.97
N VAL A 149 -30.51 -10.37 -12.62
CA VAL A 149 -30.23 -9.88 -13.98
C VAL A 149 -30.99 -10.77 -14.97
N PRO A 150 -32.03 -10.29 -15.68
CA PRO A 150 -32.70 -11.08 -16.69
C PRO A 150 -31.72 -11.35 -17.84
N SER A 151 -31.59 -12.61 -18.24
CA SER A 151 -30.92 -13.04 -19.46
C SER A 151 -31.57 -12.38 -20.69
N ALA A 152 -31.14 -11.16 -21.04
CA ALA A 152 -31.47 -10.54 -22.32
C ALA A 152 -30.36 -10.84 -23.33
N ILE A 153 -30.28 -12.10 -23.77
CA ILE A 153 -29.53 -12.51 -24.97
C ILE A 153 -30.47 -13.35 -25.84
N THR A 154 -30.87 -12.77 -26.99
CA THR A 154 -31.05 -13.32 -28.37
C THR A 154 -32.11 -12.45 -29.08
N LYS A 155 -31.75 -11.46 -29.94
CA LYS A 155 -31.51 -11.52 -31.41
C LYS A 155 -32.74 -11.99 -32.24
N PRO A 156 -32.82 -11.68 -33.56
CA PRO A 156 -32.94 -10.40 -34.26
C PRO A 156 -34.18 -10.38 -35.19
N GLY A 157 -34.56 -9.24 -35.76
CA GLY A 157 -35.61 -9.16 -36.79
C GLY A 157 -35.62 -7.78 -37.43
#